data_AF-A0A933RL62-F1
#
_entry.id   AF-A0A933RL62-F1
#
_cell.length_a   1.000
_cell.length_b   1.000
_cell.length_c   1.000
_cell.angle_alpha   90.00
_cell.angle_beta   90.00
_cell.angle_gamma   90.00
#
_symmetry.space_group_name_H-M   'P 1'
#
loop_
_entity.id
_entity.type
_entity.pdbx_description
1 polymer ?
#
loop_
_entity_poly.entity_id
_entity_poly.type
_entity_poly.pdbx_seq_one_letter_code
_entity_poly.pdbx_strand_id
1 'polypeptide(L)'
;MTFIETVAPDEAAGPAAEIYAADREAFGRLPNFTRAFSLLPEVYAAWKGLNGAIKATMELRRYELATVAAARRLRSSYCALAHGSILADRFLGADAVRAAVADPRAAGLDDADVAVMELADKVVADATTVTQADVDRLRASGLTDGEILEVILAAAARCFFSKVLDATGALPDSAYAELDPALRDALTVGRPIASS
;
A
#
# COMPACT_ATOMS: atom_id res chain seq x y z
N MET A 1 -16.82 8.29 1.14
CA MET A 1 -17.20 9.42 0.28
C MET A 1 -15.94 10.15 -0.14
N THR A 2 -15.83 10.54 -1.41
CA THR A 2 -14.76 11.40 -1.92
C THR A 2 -15.15 12.87 -1.80
N PHE A 3 -14.20 13.79 -1.93
CA PHE A 3 -14.42 15.25 -1.96
C PHE A 3 -14.83 15.76 -3.35
N ILE A 4 -14.58 14.96 -4.38
CA ILE A 4 -15.03 15.21 -5.75
C ILE A 4 -16.22 14.31 -6.06
N GLU A 5 -17.09 14.78 -6.96
CA GLU A 5 -18.19 14.01 -7.50
C GLU A 5 -17.64 12.86 -8.36
N THR A 6 -18.03 11.63 -8.02
CA THR A 6 -17.64 10.41 -8.72
C THR A 6 -18.88 9.78 -9.35
N VAL A 7 -18.70 8.92 -10.35
CA VAL A 7 -19.80 8.21 -10.99
C VAL A 7 -20.40 7.22 -10.00
N ALA A 8 -21.69 7.35 -9.70
CA ALA A 8 -22.39 6.44 -8.81
C ALA A 8 -22.43 5.02 -9.42
N PRO A 9 -22.31 3.94 -8.63
CA PRO A 9 -22.26 2.58 -9.18
C PRO A 9 -23.46 2.16 -10.03
N ASP A 10 -24.64 2.71 -9.76
CA ASP A 10 -25.90 2.49 -10.48
C ASP A 10 -26.05 3.37 -11.73
N GLU A 11 -25.29 4.46 -11.81
CA GLU A 11 -25.22 5.36 -12.97
C GLU A 11 -24.03 5.05 -13.89
N ALA A 12 -23.15 4.14 -13.47
CA ALA A 12 -21.92 3.82 -14.19
C ALA A 12 -22.19 3.13 -15.53
N ALA A 13 -21.56 3.62 -16.59
CA ALA A 13 -21.55 3.04 -17.92
C ALA A 13 -20.14 3.03 -18.51
N GLY A 14 -19.93 2.23 -19.56
CA GLY A 14 -18.65 2.13 -20.26
C GLY A 14 -17.49 1.80 -19.33
N PRO A 15 -16.31 2.45 -19.49
CA PRO A 15 -15.11 2.14 -18.72
C PRO A 15 -15.27 2.24 -17.19
N ALA A 16 -16.13 3.13 -16.68
CA ALA A 16 -16.38 3.26 -15.24
C ALA A 16 -17.11 2.01 -14.69
N ALA A 17 -18.10 1.51 -15.43
CA ALA A 17 -18.80 0.27 -15.08
C ALA A 17 -17.88 -0.94 -15.14
N GLU A 18 -16.96 -0.98 -16.13
CA GLU A 18 -15.99 -2.06 -16.30
C GLU A 18 -15.03 -2.16 -15.11
N ILE A 19 -14.45 -1.04 -14.65
CA ILE A 19 -13.56 -1.07 -13.46
C ILE A 19 -14.33 -1.44 -12.18
N TYR A 20 -15.60 -1.03 -12.06
CA TYR A 20 -16.44 -1.40 -10.92
C TYR A 20 -16.76 -2.90 -10.93
N ALA A 21 -17.10 -3.46 -12.09
CA ALA A 21 -17.36 -4.89 -12.22
C ALA A 21 -16.10 -5.72 -11.93
N ALA A 22 -14.96 -5.35 -12.51
CA ALA A 22 -13.69 -6.06 -12.31
C ALA A 22 -13.23 -6.04 -10.85
N ASP A 23 -13.34 -4.89 -10.15
CA ASP A 23 -12.95 -4.82 -8.75
C ASP A 23 -13.95 -5.56 -7.84
N ARG A 24 -15.24 -5.57 -8.16
CA ARG A 24 -16.22 -6.42 -7.45
C ARG A 24 -15.89 -7.89 -7.56
N GLU A 25 -15.50 -8.35 -8.75
CA GLU A 25 -15.08 -9.74 -8.97
C GLU A 25 -13.80 -10.05 -8.19
N ALA A 26 -12.80 -9.18 -8.24
CA ALA A 26 -11.51 -9.40 -7.59
C ALA A 26 -11.57 -9.37 -6.05
N PHE A 27 -12.40 -8.49 -5.47
CA PHE A 27 -12.44 -8.25 -4.02
C PHE A 27 -13.71 -8.77 -3.34
N GLY A 28 -14.67 -9.31 -4.09
CA GLY A 28 -16.00 -9.72 -3.59
C GLY A 28 -16.92 -8.57 -3.18
N ARG A 29 -16.43 -7.32 -3.28
CA ARG A 29 -17.15 -6.06 -3.02
C ARG A 29 -16.50 -4.96 -3.85
N LEU A 30 -17.20 -3.83 -4.02
CA LEU A 30 -16.59 -2.65 -4.67
C LEU A 30 -15.79 -1.87 -3.62
N PRO A 31 -14.45 -1.82 -3.69
CA PRO A 31 -13.66 -1.02 -2.77
C PRO A 31 -14.00 0.46 -2.88
N ASN A 32 -13.94 1.17 -1.76
CA ASN A 32 -14.15 2.61 -1.72
C ASN A 32 -13.17 3.38 -2.63
N PHE A 33 -11.92 2.90 -2.76
CA PHE A 33 -10.92 3.55 -3.61
C PHE A 33 -11.31 3.52 -5.11
N THR A 34 -12.05 2.52 -5.58
CA THR A 34 -12.33 2.37 -7.02
C THR A 34 -13.13 3.56 -7.55
N ARG A 35 -14.01 4.12 -6.71
CA ARG A 35 -14.78 5.33 -7.03
C ARG A 35 -13.88 6.55 -7.29
N ALA A 36 -12.73 6.66 -6.61
CA ALA A 36 -11.81 7.78 -6.79
C ALA A 36 -11.22 7.86 -8.22
N PHE A 37 -11.30 6.78 -8.99
CA PHE A 37 -10.84 6.71 -10.37
C PHE A 37 -11.98 6.67 -11.41
N SER A 38 -13.24 6.81 -11.00
CA SER A 38 -14.39 6.63 -11.90
C SER A 38 -14.43 7.62 -13.06
N LEU A 39 -13.85 8.81 -12.87
CA LEU A 39 -13.80 9.87 -13.89
C LEU A 39 -12.68 9.66 -14.91
N LEU A 40 -11.64 8.89 -14.55
CA LEU A 40 -10.51 8.56 -15.42
C LEU A 40 -10.14 7.07 -15.27
N PRO A 41 -11.03 6.14 -15.67
CA PRO A 41 -10.82 4.70 -15.47
C PRO A 41 -9.55 4.16 -16.15
N GLU A 42 -9.14 4.77 -17.27
CA GLU A 42 -7.91 4.45 -17.98
C GLU A 42 -6.65 4.72 -17.15
N VAL A 43 -6.67 5.73 -16.26
CA VAL A 43 -5.56 5.98 -15.33
C VAL A 43 -5.46 4.84 -14.31
N TYR A 44 -6.60 4.33 -13.84
CA TYR A 44 -6.60 3.19 -12.93
C TYR A 44 -6.14 1.90 -13.61
N ALA A 45 -6.55 1.68 -14.87
CA ALA A 45 -6.06 0.57 -15.67
C ALA A 45 -4.53 0.66 -15.88
N ALA A 46 -4.00 1.84 -16.22
CA ALA A 46 -2.56 2.06 -16.36
C ALA A 46 -1.82 1.85 -15.03
N TRP A 47 -2.37 2.32 -13.90
CA TRP A 47 -1.83 2.07 -12.58
C TRP A 47 -1.78 0.57 -12.25
N LYS A 48 -2.85 -0.19 -12.55
CA LYS A 48 -2.87 -1.65 -12.37
C LYS A 48 -1.79 -2.33 -13.21
N GLY A 49 -1.60 -1.88 -14.45
CA GLY A 49 -0.53 -2.36 -15.33
C GLY A 49 0.87 -2.10 -14.75
N LEU A 50 1.14 -0.86 -14.32
CA LEU A 50 2.40 -0.49 -13.67
C LEU A 50 2.65 -1.30 -12.40
N ASN A 51 1.67 -1.37 -11.51
CA ASN A 51 1.79 -2.12 -10.25
C ASN A 51 1.95 -3.62 -10.50
N GLY A 52 1.27 -4.17 -11.51
CA GLY A 52 1.44 -5.54 -11.96
C GLY A 52 2.86 -5.82 -12.46
N ALA A 53 3.45 -4.91 -13.23
CA ALA A 53 4.83 -5.03 -13.69
C ALA A 53 5.85 -5.00 -12.53
N ILE A 54 5.65 -4.12 -11.54
CA ILE A 54 6.49 -4.06 -10.33
C ILE A 54 6.41 -5.39 -9.56
N LYS A 55 5.23 -5.98 -9.46
CA LYS A 55 4.99 -7.22 -8.70
C LYS A 55 5.37 -8.50 -9.46
N ALA A 56 5.67 -8.42 -10.75
CA ALA A 56 5.79 -9.62 -11.60
C ALA A 56 6.93 -10.56 -11.14
N THR A 57 8.02 -10.00 -10.63
CA THR A 57 9.19 -10.75 -10.13
C THR A 57 9.47 -10.54 -8.65
N MET A 58 8.79 -9.58 -8.02
CA MET A 58 9.01 -9.23 -6.63
C MET A 58 8.40 -10.28 -5.69
N GLU A 59 9.19 -10.72 -4.72
CA GLU A 59 8.70 -11.58 -3.64
C GLU A 59 7.60 -10.86 -2.84
N LEU A 60 6.50 -11.57 -2.55
CA LEU A 60 5.29 -10.94 -2.05
C LEU A 60 5.50 -10.33 -0.66
N ARG A 61 6.15 -11.03 0.28
CA ARG A 61 6.44 -10.51 1.62
C ARG A 61 7.26 -9.22 1.54
N ARG A 62 8.28 -9.16 0.68
CA ARG A 62 9.08 -7.94 0.42
C ARG A 62 8.23 -6.81 -0.13
N TYR A 63 7.33 -7.09 -1.08
CA TYR A 63 6.39 -6.10 -1.60
C TYR A 63 5.49 -5.55 -0.48
N GLU A 64 4.92 -6.42 0.36
CA GLU A 64 4.06 -6.02 1.48
C GLU A 64 4.83 -5.21 2.54
N LEU A 65 6.07 -5.58 2.88
CA LEU A 65 6.95 -4.85 3.80
C LEU A 65 7.29 -3.44 3.29
N ALA A 66 7.75 -3.34 2.03
CA ALA A 66 8.04 -2.05 1.40
C ALA A 66 6.77 -1.16 1.35
N THR A 67 5.64 -1.77 0.99
CA THR A 67 4.38 -1.05 0.81
C THR A 67 3.79 -0.57 2.13
N VAL A 68 3.83 -1.37 3.20
CA VAL A 68 3.33 -0.96 4.52
C VAL A 68 4.20 0.12 5.15
N ALA A 69 5.54 0.05 5.00
CA ALA A 69 6.46 1.09 5.45
C ALA A 69 6.21 2.42 4.72
N ALA A 70 6.12 2.38 3.39
CA ALA A 70 5.80 3.52 2.55
C ALA A 70 4.42 4.13 2.91
N ALA A 71 3.37 3.30 3.06
CA ALA A 71 2.04 3.75 3.41
C ALA A 71 1.99 4.40 4.81
N ARG A 72 2.71 3.83 5.79
CA ARG A 72 2.87 4.42 7.13
C ARG A 72 3.52 5.78 7.06
N ARG A 73 4.61 5.93 6.30
CA ARG A 73 5.31 7.21 6.13
C ARG A 73 4.46 8.29 5.44
N LEU A 74 3.62 7.88 4.48
CA LEU A 74 2.64 8.74 3.80
C LEU A 74 1.42 9.06 4.67
N ARG A 75 1.26 8.38 5.81
CA ARG A 75 0.06 8.41 6.65
C ARG A 75 -1.20 7.97 5.92
N SER A 76 -1.08 7.00 5.01
CA SER A 76 -2.20 6.49 4.23
C SER A 76 -2.82 5.27 4.90
N SER A 77 -3.88 5.49 5.68
CA SER A 77 -4.55 4.41 6.42
C SER A 77 -5.10 3.33 5.50
N TYR A 78 -5.61 3.68 4.32
CA TYR A 78 -6.17 2.70 3.39
C TYR A 78 -5.13 1.63 3.06
N CYS A 79 -3.91 2.07 2.76
CA CYS A 79 -2.89 1.17 2.25
C CYS A 79 -2.03 0.57 3.35
N ALA A 80 -1.90 1.25 4.49
CA ALA A 80 -1.40 0.62 5.69
C ALA A 80 -2.31 -0.53 6.14
N LEU A 81 -3.63 -0.34 6.18
CA LEU A 81 -4.60 -1.39 6.52
C LEU A 81 -4.57 -2.54 5.51
N ALA A 82 -4.65 -2.23 4.21
CA ALA A 82 -4.68 -3.24 3.15
C ALA A 82 -3.43 -4.13 3.12
N HIS A 83 -2.24 -3.53 3.16
CA HIS A 83 -0.99 -4.28 3.06
C HIS A 83 -0.53 -4.85 4.42
N GLY A 84 -0.81 -4.13 5.51
CA GLY A 84 -0.56 -4.61 6.86
C GLY A 84 -1.40 -5.84 7.23
N SER A 85 -2.67 -5.92 6.79
CA SER A 85 -3.49 -7.12 7.02
C SER A 85 -2.96 -8.33 6.24
N ILE A 86 -2.55 -8.14 4.97
CA ILE A 86 -1.93 -9.22 4.18
C ILE A 86 -0.65 -9.71 4.85
N LEU A 87 0.19 -8.78 5.32
CA LEU A 87 1.44 -9.11 6.00
C LEU A 87 1.19 -9.88 7.31
N ALA A 88 0.18 -9.47 8.08
CA ALA A 88 -0.20 -10.13 9.33
C ALA A 88 -0.72 -11.55 9.05
N ASP A 89 -1.65 -11.68 8.10
CA ASP A 89 -2.34 -12.95 7.84
C ASP A 89 -1.43 -14.00 7.20
N ARG A 90 -0.46 -13.58 6.38
CA ARG A 90 0.32 -14.50 5.54
C ARG A 90 1.76 -14.74 6.00
N PHE A 91 2.34 -13.85 6.80
CA PHE A 91 3.80 -13.83 6.98
C PHE A 91 4.31 -13.59 8.41
N LEU A 92 3.66 -12.72 9.19
CA LEU A 92 4.22 -12.23 10.46
C LEU A 92 3.28 -12.41 11.67
N GLY A 93 1.97 -12.39 11.48
CA GLY A 93 0.99 -12.24 12.56
C GLY A 93 0.82 -10.77 12.99
N ALA A 94 -0.31 -10.49 13.66
CA ALA A 94 -0.73 -9.14 14.03
C ALA A 94 0.27 -8.40 14.94
N ASP A 95 0.80 -9.06 15.96
CA ASP A 95 1.74 -8.45 16.91
C ASP A 95 3.07 -8.05 16.24
N ALA A 96 3.60 -8.91 15.37
CA ALA A 96 4.84 -8.64 14.66
C ALA A 96 4.67 -7.52 13.62
N VAL A 97 3.54 -7.46 12.90
CA VAL A 97 3.24 -6.30 12.03
C VAL A 97 3.11 -5.03 12.85
N ARG A 98 2.42 -5.05 13.99
CA ARG A 98 2.30 -3.88 14.88
C ARG A 98 3.68 -3.38 15.35
N ALA A 99 4.56 -4.30 15.74
CA ALA A 99 5.93 -3.95 16.12
C ALA A 99 6.70 -3.36 14.93
N ALA A 100 6.62 -3.99 13.75
CA ALA A 100 7.31 -3.56 12.54
C ALA A 100 6.89 -2.16 12.07
N VAL A 101 5.58 -1.86 12.10
CA VAL A 101 5.10 -0.51 11.73
C VAL A 101 5.38 0.54 12.79
N ALA A 102 5.68 0.17 14.04
CA ALA A 102 6.11 1.11 15.07
C ALA A 102 7.60 1.42 14.91
N ASP A 103 8.43 0.37 14.96
CA ASP A 103 9.88 0.39 14.79
C ASP A 103 10.37 -0.95 14.20
N PRO A 104 10.73 -0.99 12.90
CA PRO A 104 11.22 -2.20 12.25
C PRO A 104 12.42 -2.84 12.97
N ARG A 105 13.32 -2.05 13.57
CA ARG A 105 14.53 -2.56 14.22
C ARG A 105 14.22 -3.28 15.53
N ALA A 106 13.15 -2.88 16.21
CA ALA A 106 12.69 -3.49 17.45
C ALA A 106 11.70 -4.65 17.24
N ALA A 107 11.34 -4.94 15.99
CA ALA A 107 10.27 -5.88 15.65
C ALA A 107 10.69 -7.35 15.51
N GLY A 108 11.99 -7.66 15.71
CA GLY A 108 12.50 -9.02 15.54
C GLY A 108 12.50 -9.51 14.09
N LEU A 109 12.48 -8.58 13.13
CA LEU A 109 12.68 -8.87 11.72
C LEU A 109 14.14 -9.18 11.43
N ASP A 110 14.40 -9.89 10.33
CA ASP A 110 15.77 -10.03 9.84
C ASP A 110 16.31 -8.72 9.24
N ASP A 111 17.63 -8.64 9.08
CA ASP A 111 18.29 -7.42 8.60
C ASP A 111 17.83 -7.00 7.20
N ALA A 112 17.42 -7.97 6.36
CA ALA A 112 16.95 -7.71 5.00
C ALA A 112 15.58 -7.01 5.03
N ASP A 113 14.63 -7.55 5.80
CA ASP A 113 13.29 -7.01 6.00
C ASP A 113 13.35 -5.59 6.59
N VAL A 114 14.22 -5.37 7.60
CA VAL A 114 14.44 -4.03 8.17
C VAL A 114 15.00 -3.07 7.12
N ALA A 115 16.01 -3.48 6.35
CA ALA A 115 16.60 -2.62 5.32
C ALA A 115 15.60 -2.27 4.20
N VAL A 116 14.72 -3.21 3.82
CA VAL A 116 13.64 -2.99 2.85
C VAL A 116 12.66 -1.93 3.36
N MET A 117 12.19 -2.07 4.60
CA MET A 117 11.26 -1.11 5.21
C MET A 117 11.89 0.28 5.35
N GLU A 118 13.14 0.37 5.78
CA GLU A 118 13.84 1.64 5.94
C GLU A 118 14.13 2.34 4.62
N LEU A 119 14.51 1.60 3.56
CA LEU A 119 14.66 2.20 2.24
C LEU A 119 13.32 2.71 1.71
N ALA A 120 12.24 1.93 1.84
CA ALA A 120 10.91 2.34 1.40
C ALA A 120 10.40 3.59 2.13
N ASP A 121 10.59 3.66 3.46
CA ASP A 121 10.32 4.88 4.24
C ASP A 121 11.13 6.07 3.71
N LYS A 122 12.44 5.91 3.55
CA LYS A 122 13.35 6.96 3.13
C LYS A 122 13.03 7.50 1.73
N VAL A 123 12.75 6.63 0.75
CA VAL A 123 12.34 7.01 -0.61
C VAL A 123 11.09 7.91 -0.58
N VAL A 124 10.15 7.56 0.28
CA VAL A 124 8.87 8.26 0.41
C VAL A 124 8.99 9.55 1.20
N ALA A 125 9.86 9.57 2.21
CA ALA A 125 10.16 10.72 3.03
C ALA A 125 10.87 11.81 2.20
N ASP A 126 11.99 11.45 1.57
CA ASP A 126 12.79 12.27 0.69
C ASP A 126 13.81 11.39 -0.06
N ALA A 127 13.47 10.98 -1.28
CA ALA A 127 14.33 10.15 -2.12
C ALA A 127 15.71 10.79 -2.41
N THR A 128 15.86 12.12 -2.30
CA THR A 128 17.16 12.78 -2.51
C THR A 128 18.16 12.50 -1.39
N THR A 129 17.68 12.01 -0.23
CA THR A 129 18.52 11.61 0.90
C THR A 129 19.00 10.17 0.82
N VAL A 130 18.52 9.38 -0.15
CA VAL A 130 18.99 8.01 -0.38
C VAL A 130 20.44 8.06 -0.85
N THR A 131 21.28 7.26 -0.23
CA THR A 131 22.73 7.20 -0.44
C THR A 131 23.17 5.82 -0.88
N GLN A 132 24.41 5.71 -1.36
CA GLN A 132 25.01 4.42 -1.70
C GLN A 132 25.05 3.47 -0.49
N ALA A 133 25.20 3.98 0.73
CA ALA A 133 25.22 3.17 1.94
C ALA A 133 23.88 2.47 2.22
N ASP A 134 22.75 3.09 1.86
CA ASP A 134 21.43 2.46 2.00
C ASP A 134 21.31 1.26 1.04
N VAL A 135 21.79 1.43 -0.19
CA VAL A 135 21.82 0.37 -1.23
C VAL A 135 22.78 -0.75 -0.86
N ASP A 136 23.98 -0.41 -0.40
CA ASP A 136 25.01 -1.41 -0.04
C ASP A 136 24.58 -2.26 1.15
N ARG A 137 23.78 -1.71 2.07
CA ARG A 137 23.20 -2.49 3.16
C ARG A 137 22.23 -3.57 2.66
N LEU A 138 21.37 -3.25 1.69
CA LEU A 138 20.47 -4.24 1.08
C LEU A 138 21.26 -5.32 0.32
N ARG A 139 22.32 -4.94 -0.38
CA ARG A 139 23.23 -5.91 -1.04
C ARG A 139 23.92 -6.82 -0.04
N ALA A 140 24.39 -6.27 1.08
CA ALA A 140 25.00 -7.04 2.16
C ALA A 140 24.02 -8.06 2.77
N SER A 141 22.72 -7.76 2.73
CA SER A 141 21.62 -8.67 3.10
C SER A 141 21.21 -9.64 1.99
N GLY A 142 21.91 -9.66 0.84
CA GLY A 142 21.72 -10.63 -0.23
C GLY A 142 20.79 -10.21 -1.36
N LEU A 143 20.28 -8.97 -1.36
CA LEU A 143 19.44 -8.48 -2.46
C LEU A 143 20.28 -8.08 -3.68
N THR A 144 19.77 -8.42 -4.85
CA THR A 144 20.32 -7.96 -6.14
C THR A 144 19.88 -6.52 -6.45
N ASP A 145 20.56 -5.85 -7.39
CA ASP A 145 20.18 -4.50 -7.82
C ASP A 145 18.75 -4.45 -8.41
N GLY A 146 18.30 -5.53 -9.04
CA GLY A 146 16.92 -5.64 -9.53
C GLY A 146 15.91 -5.63 -8.39
N GLU A 147 16.16 -6.41 -7.33
CA GLU A 147 15.29 -6.47 -6.16
C GLU A 147 15.29 -5.18 -5.34
N ILE A 148 16.44 -4.48 -5.29
CA ILE A 148 16.53 -3.15 -4.68
C ILE A 148 15.69 -2.14 -5.48
N LEU A 149 15.75 -2.21 -6.82
CA LEU A 149 14.92 -1.37 -7.68
C LEU A 149 13.42 -1.67 -7.48
N GLU A 150 13.02 -2.94 -7.31
CA GLU A 150 11.65 -3.31 -6.99
C GLU A 150 11.14 -2.62 -5.70
N VAL A 151 11.96 -2.56 -4.65
CA VAL A 151 11.62 -1.86 -3.39
C VAL A 151 11.39 -0.36 -3.64
N ILE A 152 12.29 0.28 -4.40
CA ILE A 152 12.17 1.70 -4.76
C ILE A 152 10.89 1.94 -5.58
N LEU A 153 10.62 1.09 -6.57
CA LEU A 153 9.45 1.19 -7.43
C LEU A 153 8.14 0.97 -6.65
N ALA A 154 8.10 -0.02 -5.73
CA ALA A 154 6.94 -0.25 -4.86
C ALA A 154 6.67 0.98 -3.98
N ALA A 155 7.71 1.56 -3.36
CA ALA A 155 7.61 2.77 -2.56
C ALA A 155 7.14 3.98 -3.38
N ALA A 156 7.68 4.18 -4.59
CA ALA A 156 7.28 5.25 -5.50
C ALA A 156 5.83 5.08 -6.02
N ALA A 157 5.43 3.86 -6.37
CA ALA A 157 4.04 3.55 -6.75
C ALA A 157 3.06 3.84 -5.60
N ARG A 158 3.50 3.59 -4.35
CA ARG A 158 2.74 3.91 -3.14
C ARG A 158 2.55 5.42 -2.96
N CYS A 159 3.51 6.25 -3.37
CA CYS A 159 3.34 7.71 -3.40
C CYS A 159 2.17 8.12 -4.30
N PHE A 160 2.07 7.60 -5.52
CA PHE A 160 0.95 7.92 -6.41
C PHE A 160 -0.38 7.48 -5.80
N PHE A 161 -0.53 6.18 -5.52
CA PHE A 161 -1.85 5.65 -5.14
C PHE A 161 -2.31 6.23 -3.81
N SER A 162 -1.44 6.34 -2.81
CA SER A 162 -1.83 6.87 -1.49
C SER A 162 -2.26 8.31 -1.57
N LYS A 163 -1.49 9.15 -2.28
CA LYS A 163 -1.78 10.57 -2.39
C LYS A 163 -3.07 10.81 -3.16
N VAL A 164 -3.37 10.01 -4.20
CA VAL A 164 -4.64 10.11 -4.91
C VAL A 164 -5.80 9.78 -3.98
N LEU A 165 -5.74 8.68 -3.22
CA LEU A 165 -6.82 8.33 -2.28
C LEU A 165 -6.99 9.38 -1.19
N ASP A 166 -5.89 9.82 -0.59
CA ASP A 166 -5.94 10.79 0.50
C ASP A 166 -6.36 12.18 0.00
N ALA A 167 -5.95 12.61 -1.18
CA ALA A 167 -6.36 13.90 -1.77
C ALA A 167 -7.83 13.89 -2.20
N THR A 168 -8.33 12.77 -2.70
CA THR A 168 -9.76 12.61 -3.06
C THR A 168 -10.64 12.38 -1.84
N GLY A 169 -10.09 12.19 -0.64
CA GLY A 169 -10.87 11.94 0.57
C GLY A 169 -11.40 10.52 0.70
N ALA A 170 -10.95 9.58 -0.15
CA ALA A 170 -11.34 8.18 -0.05
C ALA A 170 -10.98 7.62 1.33
N LEU A 171 -11.96 6.94 1.95
CA LEU A 171 -11.77 6.30 3.25
C LEU A 171 -11.56 4.79 3.05
N PRO A 172 -10.71 4.14 3.87
CA PRO A 172 -10.62 2.67 3.92
C PRO A 172 -12.01 2.04 4.04
N ASP A 173 -12.20 0.88 3.41
CA ASP A 173 -13.46 0.13 3.49
C ASP A 173 -13.84 -0.20 4.94
N SER A 174 -15.13 -0.15 5.26
CA SER A 174 -15.66 -0.46 6.61
C SER A 174 -15.27 -1.87 7.09
N ALA A 175 -15.04 -2.80 6.16
CA ALA A 175 -14.57 -4.15 6.46
C ALA A 175 -13.24 -4.19 7.23
N TYR A 176 -12.40 -3.15 7.16
CA TYR A 176 -11.18 -3.07 7.97
C TYR A 176 -11.47 -2.86 9.47
N ALA A 177 -12.71 -2.49 9.85
CA ALA A 177 -13.11 -2.40 11.24
C ALA A 177 -13.08 -3.74 11.98
N GLU A 178 -13.20 -4.85 11.23
CA GLU A 178 -13.22 -6.24 11.72
C GLU A 178 -11.82 -6.82 11.98
N LEU A 179 -10.75 -6.10 11.63
CA LEU A 179 -9.39 -6.51 11.97
C LEU A 179 -9.19 -6.53 13.49
N ASP A 180 -8.19 -7.29 13.95
CA ASP A 180 -7.72 -7.23 15.34
C ASP A 180 -7.57 -5.75 15.77
N PRO A 181 -8.17 -5.32 16.91
CA PRO A 181 -8.20 -3.92 17.28
C PRO A 181 -6.81 -3.29 17.41
N ALA A 182 -5.84 -4.01 17.97
CA ALA A 182 -4.49 -3.47 18.16
C ALA A 182 -3.76 -3.31 16.83
N LEU A 183 -3.93 -4.25 15.89
CA LEU A 183 -3.41 -4.13 14.53
C LEU A 183 -4.09 -3.00 13.76
N ARG A 184 -5.43 -2.96 13.79
CA ARG A 184 -6.24 -1.95 13.11
C ARG A 184 -5.85 -0.54 13.54
N ASP A 185 -5.74 -0.32 14.85
CA ASP A 185 -5.42 1.00 15.40
C ASP A 185 -3.99 1.41 15.01
N ALA A 186 -3.04 0.47 15.00
CA ALA A 186 -1.67 0.72 14.55
C ALA A 186 -1.56 1.06 13.05
N LEU A 187 -2.42 0.49 12.22
CA LEU A 187 -2.46 0.73 10.76
C LEU A 187 -3.33 1.93 10.37
N THR A 188 -4.17 2.45 11.29
CA THR A 188 -5.00 3.65 11.05
C THR A 188 -4.20 4.94 11.29
N VAL A 189 -3.21 5.18 10.42
CA VAL A 189 -2.19 6.25 10.56
C VAL A 189 -2.58 7.67 10.07
N GLY A 190 -3.78 7.83 9.52
CA GLY A 190 -4.23 9.02 8.81
C GLY A 190 -5.76 9.13 8.78
N ARG A 191 -6.38 8.90 7.62
CA ARG A 191 -7.84 8.98 7.48
C ARG A 191 -8.54 7.84 8.24
N PRO A 192 -9.69 8.10 8.89
CA PRO A 192 -10.44 7.05 9.59
C PRO A 192 -11.04 6.04 8.61
N ILE A 193 -11.29 4.83 9.08
CA ILE A 193 -12.06 3.80 8.35
C ILE A 193 -13.48 4.32 8.10
N ALA A 194 -14.05 4.00 6.93
CA ALA A 194 -15.43 4.36 6.61
C ALA A 194 -16.41 3.72 7.61
N SER A 195 -17.43 4.48 8.01
CA SER A 195 -18.58 3.92 8.72
C SER A 195 -19.35 2.94 7.83
N SER A 196 -19.96 1.94 8.46
CA SER A 196 -20.80 0.91 7.83
C SER A 196 -22.04 1.49 7.16
#